data_AF-A0A497SD85-F1
#
_entry.id   AF-A0A497SD85-F1
#
_cell.length_a   1.000
_cell.length_b   1.000
_cell.length_c   1.000
_cell.angle_alpha   90.00
_cell.angle_beta   90.00
_cell.angle_gamma   90.00
#
_symmetry.space_group_name_H-M   'P 1'
#
loop_
_entity.id
_entity.type
_entity.pdbx_description
1 polymer ?
#
loop_
_entity_poly.entity_id
_entity_poly.type
_entity_poly.pdbx_seq_one_letter_code
_entity_poly.pdbx_strand_id
1 'polypeptide(L)'
;MIKMSDRKEFLTIYGIQALVSISIAVWEFSFLYLFKQGFSFAHIIACYVIVYLVATLCYFLFRSLRTSNSFYCSLFLRALIYIMLVFLLPSNLVYLALFAVVFGVMVFWFWMPWSVKFFSFSNNDNKAFLGSLSVILPPIIRAVLPFLTGAIIAVHGYDPIFIFAAFSLFIAMFVVSKIKKHIVIELEVKKRCKKIKKILPLFLVEGFWQGVNWIAVPLVTITFITEEIKFGAFLSIIGLAGVFASLITSRISDKMKNRS
;
A
#
# COMPACT_ATOMS: atom_id res chain seq x y z
N MET A 1 21.72 8.67 -12.93
CA MET A 1 20.86 9.88 -13.09
C MET A 1 19.68 9.52 -13.99
N ILE A 2 18.44 9.90 -13.65
CA ILE A 2 17.26 9.60 -14.50
C ILE A 2 17.41 10.37 -15.82
N LYS A 3 17.21 9.72 -16.97
CA LYS A 3 17.26 10.38 -18.28
C LYS A 3 16.24 11.52 -18.31
N MET A 4 16.62 12.69 -18.85
CA MET A 4 15.72 13.85 -18.93
C MET A 4 14.38 13.52 -19.60
N SER A 5 14.41 12.69 -20.65
CA SER A 5 13.21 12.21 -21.36
C SER A 5 12.24 11.42 -20.48
N ASP A 6 12.74 10.78 -19.41
CA ASP A 6 11.96 9.93 -18.51
C ASP A 6 11.53 10.66 -17.21
N ARG A 7 12.08 11.85 -16.93
CA ARG A 7 11.83 12.61 -15.69
C ARG A 7 10.34 12.91 -15.47
N LYS A 8 9.62 13.33 -16.52
CA LYS A 8 8.18 13.64 -16.42
C LYS A 8 7.35 12.40 -16.10
N GLU A 9 7.69 11.25 -16.70
CA GLU A 9 6.99 10.00 -16.44
C GLU A 9 7.31 9.47 -15.04
N PHE A 10 8.57 9.54 -14.60
CA PHE A 10 8.97 9.22 -13.24
C PHE A 10 8.18 10.02 -12.20
N LEU A 11 8.11 11.35 -12.36
CA LEU A 11 7.33 12.22 -11.47
C LEU A 11 5.84 11.89 -11.49
N THR A 12 5.31 11.42 -12.63
CA THR A 12 3.92 10.96 -12.74
C THR A 12 3.70 9.71 -11.88
N ILE A 13 4.59 8.70 -11.98
CA ILE A 13 4.51 7.47 -11.17
C ILE A 13 4.70 7.76 -9.68
N TYR A 14 5.62 8.65 -9.34
CA TYR A 14 5.85 9.07 -7.95
C TYR A 14 4.67 9.86 -7.39
N GLY A 15 4.04 10.72 -8.22
CA GLY A 15 2.80 11.42 -7.85
C GLY A 15 1.62 10.45 -7.61
N ILE A 16 1.49 9.40 -8.43
CA ILE A 16 0.52 8.32 -8.18
C ILE A 16 0.82 7.62 -6.85
N GLN A 17 2.09 7.32 -6.56
CA GLN A 17 2.49 6.74 -5.27
C GLN A 17 2.11 7.66 -4.11
N ALA A 18 2.30 8.97 -4.23
CA ALA A 18 1.92 9.94 -3.20
C ALA A 18 0.42 9.90 -2.93
N LEU A 19 -0.42 9.99 -3.97
CA LEU A 19 -1.88 9.92 -3.84
C LEU A 19 -2.35 8.60 -3.23
N VAL A 20 -1.76 7.48 -3.66
CA VAL A 20 -2.07 6.18 -3.06
C VAL A 20 -1.60 6.12 -1.61
N SER A 21 -0.45 6.70 -1.27
CA SER A 21 0.05 6.75 0.11
C SER A 21 -0.84 7.60 1.02
N ILE A 22 -1.42 8.69 0.51
CA ILE A 22 -2.46 9.47 1.22
C ILE A 22 -3.65 8.56 1.54
N SER A 23 -4.13 7.80 0.56
CA SER A 23 -5.22 6.86 0.81
C SER A 23 -4.80 5.75 1.79
N ILE A 24 -3.55 5.26 1.77
CA ILE A 24 -3.03 4.27 2.73
C ILE A 24 -3.07 4.82 4.15
N ALA A 25 -2.72 6.09 4.37
CA ALA A 25 -2.81 6.71 5.70
C ALA A 25 -4.25 6.69 6.24
N VAL A 26 -5.25 6.90 5.37
CA VAL A 26 -6.68 6.74 5.74
C VAL A 26 -7.06 5.28 5.97
N TRP A 27 -6.50 4.36 5.18
CA TRP A 27 -6.76 2.92 5.30
C TRP A 27 -6.39 2.35 6.67
N GLU A 28 -5.41 2.92 7.37
CA GLU A 28 -5.01 2.47 8.70
C GLU A 28 -6.16 2.57 9.72
N PHE A 29 -7.12 3.48 9.50
CA PHE A 29 -8.34 3.58 10.32
C PHE A 29 -9.41 2.55 9.98
N SER A 30 -9.28 1.80 8.88
CA SER A 30 -10.25 0.75 8.52
C SER A 30 -10.30 -0.37 9.57
N PHE A 31 -9.19 -0.66 10.25
CA PHE A 31 -9.17 -1.64 11.34
C PHE A 31 -10.03 -1.20 12.52
N LEU A 32 -9.84 0.03 12.98
CA LEU A 32 -10.61 0.60 14.08
C LEU A 32 -12.08 0.72 13.69
N TYR A 33 -12.36 1.16 12.46
CA TYR A 33 -13.70 1.21 11.91
C TYR A 33 -14.40 -0.15 11.93
N LEU A 34 -13.80 -1.18 11.32
CA LEU A 34 -14.38 -2.52 11.27
C LEU A 34 -14.60 -3.10 12.67
N PHE A 35 -13.68 -2.86 13.60
CA PHE A 35 -13.85 -3.25 14.99
C PHE A 35 -15.04 -2.54 15.65
N LYS A 36 -15.18 -1.22 15.46
CA LYS A 36 -16.35 -0.44 15.96
C LYS A 36 -17.67 -0.85 15.30
N GLN A 37 -17.64 -1.37 14.08
CA GLN A 37 -18.81 -1.97 13.41
C GLN A 37 -19.14 -3.38 13.92
N GLY A 38 -18.47 -3.87 14.98
CA GLY A 38 -18.77 -5.15 15.63
C GLY A 38 -18.05 -6.36 15.06
N PHE A 39 -17.13 -6.19 14.11
CA PHE A 39 -16.30 -7.30 13.65
C PHE A 39 -15.25 -7.67 14.71
N SER A 40 -15.27 -8.92 15.15
CA SER A 40 -14.19 -9.48 15.98
C SER A 40 -12.82 -9.45 15.29
N PHE A 41 -11.74 -9.54 16.07
CA PHE A 41 -10.38 -9.65 15.53
C PHE A 41 -10.20 -10.85 14.61
N ALA A 42 -10.88 -11.98 14.90
CA ALA A 42 -10.82 -13.16 14.05
C ALA A 42 -11.35 -12.87 12.64
N HIS A 43 -12.45 -12.10 12.52
CA HIS A 43 -12.98 -11.69 11.22
C HIS A 43 -12.02 -10.79 10.44
N ILE A 44 -11.39 -9.83 11.14
CA ILE A 44 -10.42 -8.91 10.51
C ILE A 44 -9.17 -9.67 10.06
N ILE A 45 -8.64 -10.58 10.89
CA ILE A 45 -7.50 -11.44 10.52
C ILE A 45 -7.87 -12.31 9.32
N ALA A 46 -9.02 -12.97 9.34
CA ALA A 46 -9.48 -13.80 8.23
C ALA A 46 -9.64 -12.99 6.92
N CYS A 47 -10.16 -11.77 7.02
CA CYS A 47 -10.24 -10.83 5.89
C CYS A 47 -8.86 -10.62 5.25
N TYR A 48 -7.83 -10.30 6.04
CA TYR A 48 -6.48 -10.10 5.49
C TYR A 48 -5.84 -11.39 4.95
N VAL A 49 -6.08 -12.54 5.58
CA VAL A 49 -5.64 -13.83 5.02
C VAL A 49 -6.25 -14.04 3.63
N ILE A 50 -7.55 -13.77 3.48
CA ILE A 50 -8.24 -13.85 2.17
C ILE A 50 -7.62 -12.87 1.17
N VAL A 51 -7.35 -11.61 1.56
CA VAL A 51 -6.70 -10.60 0.70
C VAL A 51 -5.40 -11.14 0.11
N TYR A 52 -4.50 -11.67 0.94
CA TYR A 52 -3.22 -12.17 0.47
C TYR A 52 -3.32 -13.49 -0.31
N LEU A 53 -4.26 -14.37 0.02
CA LEU A 53 -4.55 -15.57 -0.76
C LEU A 53 -5.07 -15.21 -2.15
N VAL A 54 -5.98 -14.24 -2.25
CA VAL A 54 -6.53 -13.76 -3.53
C VAL A 54 -5.45 -13.06 -4.35
N ALA A 55 -4.65 -12.18 -3.75
CA ALA A 55 -3.51 -11.55 -4.44
C ALA A 55 -2.53 -12.60 -5.00
N THR A 56 -2.24 -13.64 -4.21
CA THR A 56 -1.40 -14.77 -4.62
C THR A 56 -2.03 -15.55 -5.77
N LEU A 57 -3.33 -15.87 -5.67
CA LEU A 57 -4.07 -16.57 -6.70
C LEU A 57 -4.08 -15.78 -8.02
N CYS A 58 -4.24 -14.46 -7.98
CA CYS A 58 -4.13 -13.62 -9.17
C CYS A 58 -2.79 -13.79 -9.90
N TYR A 59 -1.68 -13.99 -9.18
CA TYR A 59 -0.38 -14.26 -9.83
C TYR A 59 -0.39 -15.52 -10.69
N PHE A 60 -1.15 -16.54 -10.30
CA PHE A 60 -1.28 -17.79 -11.06
C PHE A 60 -2.33 -17.72 -12.16
N LEU A 61 -3.39 -16.92 -11.99
CA LEU A 61 -4.48 -16.80 -12.96
C LEU A 61 -4.13 -15.90 -14.15
N PHE A 62 -3.41 -14.80 -13.91
CA PHE A 62 -3.07 -13.84 -14.97
C PHE A 62 -1.76 -14.23 -15.67
N ARG A 63 -1.75 -14.20 -17.01
CA ARG A 63 -0.55 -14.47 -17.82
C ARG A 63 0.26 -13.22 -18.13
N SER A 64 -0.42 -12.08 -18.27
CA SER A 64 0.21 -10.80 -18.61
C SER A 64 -0.56 -9.63 -18.03
N LEU A 65 0.13 -8.57 -17.64
CA LEU A 65 -0.47 -7.31 -17.20
C LEU A 65 0.08 -6.15 -18.02
N ARG A 66 -0.81 -5.26 -18.49
CA ARG A 66 -0.42 -3.98 -19.07
C ARG A 66 -0.47 -2.91 -17.98
N THR A 67 0.65 -2.23 -17.74
CA THR A 67 0.79 -1.31 -16.59
C THR A 67 -0.30 -0.24 -16.51
N SER A 68 -0.71 0.38 -17.62
CA SER A 68 -1.76 1.40 -17.62
C SER A 68 -3.10 0.87 -17.14
N ASN A 69 -3.54 -0.26 -17.70
CA ASN A 69 -4.84 -0.82 -17.38
C ASN A 69 -4.87 -1.29 -15.94
N SER A 70 -3.78 -1.91 -15.47
CA SER A 70 -3.65 -2.32 -14.08
C SER A 70 -3.69 -1.14 -13.11
N PHE A 71 -3.11 0.01 -13.45
CA PHE A 71 -3.25 1.22 -12.61
C PHE A 71 -4.69 1.71 -12.56
N TYR A 72 -5.38 1.85 -13.71
CA TYR A 72 -6.78 2.27 -13.70
C TYR A 72 -7.66 1.33 -12.91
N CYS A 73 -7.54 0.03 -13.16
CA CYS A 73 -8.33 -0.97 -12.47
C CYS A 73 -8.03 -1.00 -10.97
N SER A 74 -6.76 -0.96 -10.55
CA SER A 74 -6.43 -0.97 -9.12
C SER A 74 -6.87 0.30 -8.39
N LEU A 75 -6.70 1.48 -8.99
CA LEU A 75 -7.19 2.74 -8.39
C LEU A 75 -8.72 2.74 -8.27
N PHE A 76 -9.43 2.24 -9.29
CA PHE A 76 -10.88 2.06 -9.24
C PHE A 76 -11.31 1.07 -8.16
N LEU A 77 -10.71 -0.12 -8.10
CA LEU A 77 -11.01 -1.11 -7.07
C LEU A 77 -10.69 -0.56 -5.67
N ARG A 78 -9.64 0.24 -5.54
CA ARG A 78 -9.30 0.90 -4.27
C ARG A 78 -10.31 1.96 -3.86
N ALA A 79 -10.81 2.76 -4.81
CA ALA A 79 -11.91 3.68 -4.54
C ALA A 79 -13.18 2.92 -4.15
N LEU A 80 -13.48 1.82 -4.84
CA LEU A 80 -14.61 0.95 -4.52
C LEU A 80 -14.51 0.38 -3.10
N ILE A 81 -13.34 -0.04 -2.65
CA ILE A 81 -13.10 -0.51 -1.26
C ILE A 81 -13.52 0.56 -0.23
N TYR A 82 -13.20 1.83 -0.43
CA TYR A 82 -13.65 2.90 0.46
C TYR A 82 -15.16 3.14 0.38
N ILE A 83 -15.75 3.05 -0.80
CA ILE A 83 -17.21 3.12 -0.98
C ILE A 83 -17.89 1.95 -0.25
N MET A 84 -17.33 0.74 -0.31
CA MET A 84 -17.84 -0.42 0.42
C MET A 84 -17.77 -0.21 1.93
N LEU A 85 -16.71 0.43 2.45
CA LEU A 85 -16.59 0.78 3.87
C LEU A 85 -17.73 1.69 4.32
N VAL A 86 -18.12 2.66 3.50
CA VAL A 86 -19.20 3.60 3.86
C VAL A 86 -20.59 2.96 3.75
N PHE A 87 -20.87 2.23 2.67
CA PHE A 87 -22.26 1.86 2.32
C PHE A 87 -22.62 0.39 2.55
N LEU A 88 -21.66 -0.53 2.52
CA LEU A 88 -21.96 -1.97 2.44
C LEU A 88 -21.51 -2.77 3.67
N LEU A 89 -20.56 -2.25 4.46
CA LEU A 89 -19.94 -3.03 5.52
C LEU A 89 -20.59 -3.05 6.92
N PRO A 90 -21.80 -2.53 7.22
CA PRO A 90 -22.39 -2.71 8.55
C PRO A 90 -22.58 -4.20 8.91
N SER A 91 -21.71 -4.71 9.78
CA SER A 91 -21.70 -6.04 10.43
C SER A 91 -22.03 -7.28 9.57
N ASN A 92 -21.82 -7.24 8.24
CA ASN A 92 -22.16 -8.35 7.35
C ASN A 92 -20.90 -9.08 6.84
N LEU A 93 -20.76 -10.35 7.21
CA LEU A 93 -19.61 -11.18 6.84
C LEU A 93 -19.48 -11.44 5.34
N VAL A 94 -20.60 -11.49 4.61
CA VAL A 94 -20.57 -11.68 3.14
C VAL A 94 -19.95 -10.46 2.48
N TYR A 95 -20.33 -9.25 2.90
CA TYR A 95 -19.75 -8.03 2.38
C TYR A 95 -18.28 -7.86 2.79
N LEU A 96 -17.90 -8.33 3.99
CA LEU A 96 -16.48 -8.39 4.41
C LEU A 96 -15.65 -9.35 3.56
N ALA A 97 -16.19 -10.52 3.21
CA ALA A 97 -15.52 -11.46 2.33
C ALA A 97 -15.37 -10.91 0.90
N LEU A 98 -16.42 -10.30 0.35
CA LEU A 98 -16.37 -9.64 -0.96
C LEU A 98 -15.33 -8.51 -0.96
N PHE A 99 -15.32 -7.70 0.10
CA PHE A 99 -14.34 -6.65 0.30
C PHE A 99 -12.91 -7.19 0.31
N ALA A 100 -12.65 -8.29 1.01
CA ALA A 100 -11.35 -8.95 1.05
C ALA A 100 -10.89 -9.41 -0.36
N VAL A 101 -11.82 -9.96 -1.15
CA VAL A 101 -11.53 -10.38 -2.53
C VAL A 101 -11.18 -9.19 -3.41
N VAL A 102 -12.00 -8.13 -3.39
CA VAL A 102 -11.74 -6.90 -4.15
C VAL A 102 -10.39 -6.30 -3.75
N PHE A 103 -10.09 -6.29 -2.45
CA PHE A 103 -8.83 -5.79 -1.93
C PHE A 103 -7.63 -6.65 -2.36
N GLY A 104 -7.74 -7.98 -2.34
CA GLY A 104 -6.68 -8.87 -2.85
C GLY A 104 -6.37 -8.64 -4.33
N VAL A 105 -7.39 -8.52 -5.17
CA VAL A 105 -7.22 -8.20 -6.61
C VAL A 105 -6.55 -6.83 -6.78
N MET A 106 -6.99 -5.83 -5.99
CA MET A 106 -6.40 -4.48 -6.02
C MET A 106 -4.92 -4.49 -5.67
N VAL A 107 -4.53 -5.18 -4.59
CA VAL A 107 -3.12 -5.30 -4.14
C VAL A 107 -2.25 -5.83 -5.27
N PHE A 108 -2.69 -6.90 -5.95
CA PHE A 108 -1.97 -7.49 -7.07
C PHE A 108 -1.85 -6.52 -8.26
N TRP A 109 -2.94 -5.89 -8.68
CA TRP A 109 -2.95 -4.98 -9.82
C TRP A 109 -2.26 -3.64 -9.59
N PHE A 110 -2.12 -3.19 -8.34
CA PHE A 110 -1.38 -1.97 -8.04
C PHE A 110 0.11 -2.24 -7.89
N TRP A 111 0.48 -3.02 -6.87
CA TRP A 111 1.86 -3.05 -6.39
C TRP A 111 2.81 -3.69 -7.38
N MET A 112 2.40 -4.74 -8.09
CA MET A 112 3.28 -5.39 -9.05
C MET A 112 3.58 -4.52 -10.28
N PRO A 113 2.57 -3.97 -10.99
CA PRO A 113 2.82 -3.03 -12.07
C PRO A 113 3.53 -1.76 -11.63
N TRP A 114 3.21 -1.25 -10.44
CA TRP A 114 3.90 -0.11 -9.86
C TRP A 114 5.38 -0.38 -9.65
N SER A 115 5.76 -1.48 -8.98
CA SER A 115 7.16 -1.82 -8.72
C SER A 115 7.94 -2.02 -10.02
N VAL A 116 7.37 -2.75 -10.99
CA VAL A 116 8.03 -2.94 -12.30
C VAL A 116 8.24 -1.61 -13.01
N LYS A 117 7.21 -0.76 -13.05
CA LYS A 117 7.29 0.54 -13.73
C LYS A 117 8.24 1.50 -13.03
N PHE A 118 8.18 1.60 -11.70
CA PHE A 118 9.03 2.47 -10.90
C PHE A 118 10.51 2.08 -11.03
N PHE A 119 10.83 0.78 -10.90
CA PHE A 119 12.21 0.31 -11.03
C PHE A 119 12.68 0.20 -12.49
N SER A 120 11.81 0.34 -13.50
CA SER A 120 12.25 0.47 -14.90
C SER A 120 13.06 1.74 -15.17
N PHE A 121 12.95 2.75 -14.30
CA PHE A 121 13.78 3.96 -14.34
C PHE A 121 15.15 3.80 -13.64
N SER A 122 15.39 2.62 -13.04
CA SER A 122 16.65 2.33 -12.35
C SER A 122 17.74 1.85 -13.30
N ASN A 123 18.96 2.28 -13.03
CA ASN A 123 20.21 1.80 -13.59
C ASN A 123 21.19 1.52 -12.44
N ASN A 124 22.37 0.98 -12.75
CA ASN A 124 23.36 0.63 -11.72
C ASN A 124 23.75 1.83 -10.82
N ASP A 125 23.69 3.05 -11.35
CA ASP A 125 24.13 4.25 -10.62
C ASP A 125 23.06 4.82 -9.67
N ASN A 126 21.77 4.59 -9.93
CA ASN A 126 20.67 5.21 -9.17
C ASN A 126 19.74 4.21 -8.48
N LYS A 127 19.97 2.89 -8.61
CA LYS A 127 19.11 1.85 -8.05
C LYS A 127 18.88 2.01 -6.55
N ALA A 128 19.94 2.29 -5.80
CA ALA A 128 19.86 2.52 -4.35
C ALA A 128 19.02 3.77 -4.03
N PHE A 129 19.28 4.89 -4.72
CA PHE A 129 18.54 6.14 -4.54
C PHE A 129 17.04 5.97 -4.84
N LEU A 130 16.69 5.32 -5.94
CA LEU A 130 15.30 5.03 -6.28
C LEU A 130 14.66 4.09 -5.26
N GLY A 131 15.40 3.08 -4.79
CA GLY A 131 14.98 2.23 -3.67
C GLY A 131 14.62 3.06 -2.44
N SER A 132 15.49 3.98 -2.02
CA SER A 132 15.23 4.88 -0.90
C SER A 132 14.02 5.78 -1.12
N LEU A 133 13.86 6.36 -2.32
CA LEU A 133 12.68 7.17 -2.66
C LEU A 133 11.38 6.37 -2.56
N SER A 134 11.40 5.11 -2.98
CA SER A 134 10.22 4.23 -2.92
C SER A 134 9.75 3.98 -1.48
N VAL A 135 10.67 4.04 -0.52
CA VAL A 135 10.43 3.72 0.90
C VAL A 135 10.24 4.97 1.76
N ILE A 136 10.81 6.13 1.41
CA ILE A 136 10.77 7.33 2.27
C ILE A 136 9.43 8.07 2.23
N LEU A 137 8.72 7.99 1.10
CA LEU A 137 7.47 8.74 0.90
C LEU A 137 6.35 8.31 1.86
N PRO A 138 6.05 7.00 2.05
CA PRO A 138 5.00 6.59 2.97
C PRO A 138 5.24 7.02 4.42
N PRO A 139 6.43 6.85 5.05
CA PRO A 139 6.71 7.35 6.40
C PRO A 139 6.50 8.85 6.57
N ILE A 140 6.89 9.69 5.60
CA ILE A 140 6.67 11.14 5.65
C ILE A 140 5.17 11.45 5.70
N ILE A 141 4.38 10.79 4.86
CA ILE A 141 2.93 10.96 4.82
C ILE A 141 2.30 10.45 6.12
N ARG A 142 2.74 9.27 6.59
CA ARG A 142 2.29 8.65 7.85
C ARG A 142 2.68 9.44 9.09
N ALA A 143 3.71 10.29 9.04
CA ALA A 143 4.06 11.14 10.18
C ALA A 143 2.99 12.19 10.50
N VAL A 144 2.27 12.68 9.48
CA VAL A 144 1.36 13.84 9.62
C VAL A 144 -0.10 13.44 9.43
N LEU A 145 -0.41 12.67 8.38
CA LEU A 145 -1.80 12.45 7.99
C LEU A 145 -2.64 11.62 8.97
N PRO A 146 -2.13 10.57 9.64
CA PRO A 146 -2.94 9.78 10.56
C PRO A 146 -3.49 10.62 11.72
N PHE A 147 -2.70 11.53 12.30
CA PHE A 147 -3.20 12.45 13.33
C PHE A 147 -4.34 13.34 12.82
N LEU A 148 -4.15 13.99 11.66
CA LEU A 148 -5.19 14.83 11.05
C LEU A 148 -6.44 14.02 10.71
N THR A 149 -6.26 12.80 10.21
CA THR A 149 -7.35 11.88 9.89
C THR A 149 -8.13 11.52 11.15
N GLY A 150 -7.45 11.15 12.24
CA GLY A 150 -8.08 10.84 13.53
C GLY A 150 -8.86 12.02 14.10
N ALA A 151 -8.31 13.24 13.99
CA ALA A 151 -9.00 14.47 14.40
C ALA A 151 -10.28 14.72 13.59
N ILE A 152 -10.24 14.54 12.26
CA ILE A 152 -11.42 14.68 11.40
C ILE A 152 -12.46 13.62 11.75
N ILE A 153 -12.05 12.36 11.93
CA ILE A 153 -12.98 11.27 12.26
C ILE A 153 -13.66 11.51 13.61
N ALA A 154 -12.93 12.01 14.61
CA ALA A 154 -13.49 12.29 15.93
C ALA A 154 -14.62 13.34 15.90
N VAL A 155 -14.61 14.26 14.94
CA VAL A 155 -15.62 15.33 14.82
C VAL A 155 -16.71 14.98 13.81
N HIS A 156 -16.35 14.37 12.68
CA HIS A 156 -17.24 14.18 11.53
C HIS A 156 -17.56 12.73 11.20
N GLY A 157 -17.01 11.77 11.94
CA GLY A 157 -17.13 10.34 11.66
C GLY A 157 -16.22 9.84 10.53
N TYR A 158 -16.35 8.57 10.19
CA TYR A 158 -15.46 7.88 9.24
C TYR A 158 -15.82 8.18 7.77
N ASP A 159 -17.08 8.43 7.47
CA ASP A 159 -17.56 8.51 6.09
C ASP A 159 -16.88 9.61 5.27
N PRO A 160 -16.72 10.86 5.77
CA PRO A 160 -16.07 11.92 5.01
C PRO A 160 -14.63 11.59 4.61
N ILE A 161 -13.87 10.92 5.49
CA ILE A 161 -12.48 10.58 5.17
C ILE A 161 -12.38 9.43 4.16
N PHE A 162 -13.27 8.44 4.24
CA PHE A 162 -13.31 7.37 3.24
C PHE A 162 -13.76 7.88 1.87
N ILE A 163 -14.75 8.79 1.83
CA ILE A 163 -15.16 9.47 0.59
C ILE A 163 -14.01 10.32 0.04
N PHE A 164 -13.30 11.08 0.88
CA PHE A 164 -12.13 11.84 0.47
C PHE A 164 -11.03 10.94 -0.11
N ALA A 165 -10.75 9.79 0.54
CA ALA A 165 -9.78 8.83 0.04
C ALA A 165 -10.19 8.26 -1.33
N ALA A 166 -11.47 7.91 -1.52
CA ALA A 166 -12.00 7.50 -2.83
C ALA A 166 -11.83 8.59 -3.89
N PHE A 167 -12.15 9.84 -3.56
CA PHE A 167 -11.99 10.99 -4.46
C PHE A 167 -10.53 11.22 -4.85
N SER A 168 -9.60 11.12 -3.89
CA SER A 168 -8.15 11.24 -4.16
C SER A 168 -7.64 10.21 -5.18
N LEU A 169 -8.26 9.02 -5.22
CA LEU A 169 -7.92 7.96 -6.16
C LEU A 169 -8.50 8.21 -7.56
N PHE A 170 -9.67 8.82 -7.66
CA PHE A 170 -10.17 9.32 -8.94
C PHE A 170 -9.23 10.40 -9.51
N ILE A 171 -8.71 11.31 -8.68
CA ILE A 171 -7.65 12.25 -9.09
C ILE A 171 -6.42 11.49 -9.60
N ALA A 172 -5.98 10.45 -8.89
CA ALA A 172 -4.86 9.62 -9.33
C ALA A 172 -5.11 8.96 -10.69
N MET A 173 -6.35 8.55 -11.01
CA MET A 173 -6.70 8.00 -12.32
C MET A 173 -6.49 9.03 -13.45
N PHE A 174 -6.79 10.31 -13.21
CA PHE A 174 -6.46 11.37 -14.18
C PHE A 174 -4.95 11.52 -14.36
N VAL A 175 -4.15 11.33 -13.31
CA VAL A 175 -2.69 11.35 -13.40
C VAL A 175 -2.15 10.15 -14.21
N VAL A 176 -2.75 8.97 -14.08
CA VAL A 176 -2.39 7.76 -14.86
C VAL A 176 -2.47 8.00 -16.37
N SER A 177 -3.39 8.85 -16.85
CA SER A 177 -3.52 9.18 -18.28
C SER A 177 -2.26 9.81 -18.88
N LYS A 178 -1.37 10.36 -18.05
CA LYS A 178 -0.12 11.00 -18.46
C LYS A 178 1.03 10.00 -18.64
N ILE A 179 0.84 8.72 -18.32
CA ILE A 179 1.83 7.65 -18.51
C ILE A 179 1.90 7.30 -20.00
N LYS A 180 3.05 7.55 -20.62
CA LYS A 180 3.25 7.32 -22.06
C LYS A 180 3.73 5.91 -22.39
N LYS A 181 4.65 5.35 -21.59
CA LYS A 181 5.28 4.06 -21.89
C LYS A 181 4.53 2.95 -21.15
N HIS A 182 3.83 2.12 -21.91
CA HIS A 182 3.16 0.95 -21.36
C HIS A 182 4.12 -0.23 -21.36
N ILE A 183 4.27 -0.88 -20.21
CA ILE A 183 5.06 -2.11 -20.08
C ILE A 183 4.06 -3.25 -20.01
N VAL A 184 4.30 -4.29 -20.80
CA VAL A 184 3.60 -5.57 -20.67
C VAL A 184 4.45 -6.46 -19.78
N ILE A 185 3.88 -6.91 -18.66
CA ILE A 185 4.53 -7.73 -17.66
C ILE A 185 4.09 -9.16 -17.90
N GLU A 186 4.99 -10.01 -18.38
CA GLU A 186 4.73 -11.44 -18.55
C GLU A 186 4.95 -12.21 -17.24
N LEU A 187 3.91 -12.93 -16.82
CA LEU A 187 3.82 -13.65 -15.56
C LEU A 187 4.11 -15.13 -15.78
N GLU A 188 5.39 -15.46 -15.97
CA GLU A 188 5.84 -16.85 -16.09
C GLU A 188 6.19 -17.46 -14.72
N VAL A 189 5.16 -17.72 -13.90
CA VAL A 189 5.32 -18.17 -12.50
C VAL A 189 6.24 -19.39 -12.38
N LYS A 190 6.00 -20.44 -13.18
CA LYS A 190 6.76 -21.69 -13.13
C LYS A 190 8.27 -21.47 -13.36
N LYS A 191 8.65 -20.60 -14.30
CA LYS A 191 10.05 -20.29 -14.60
C LYS A 191 10.69 -19.47 -13.49
N ARG A 192 9.94 -18.54 -12.89
CA ARG A 192 10.44 -17.66 -11.81
C ARG A 192 10.59 -18.38 -10.47
N CYS A 193 9.70 -19.32 -10.13
CA CYS A 193 9.80 -20.10 -8.89
C CYS A 193 11.14 -20.83 -8.75
N LYS A 194 11.71 -21.36 -9.85
CA LYS A 194 13.04 -22.02 -9.82
C LYS A 194 14.15 -21.06 -9.38
N LYS A 195 14.10 -19.79 -9.80
CA LYS A 195 15.09 -18.76 -9.43
C LYS A 195 14.92 -18.29 -7.99
N ILE A 196 13.68 -18.27 -7.48
CA ILE A 196 13.35 -17.79 -6.13
C ILE A 196 13.76 -18.77 -5.03
N LYS A 197 13.90 -20.08 -5.31
CA LYS A 197 14.23 -21.10 -4.29
C LYS A 197 15.42 -20.72 -3.39
N LYS A 198 16.46 -20.09 -3.95
CA LYS A 198 17.66 -19.68 -3.19
C LYS A 198 17.42 -18.51 -2.23
N ILE A 199 16.42 -17.68 -2.49
CA ILE A 199 16.08 -16.49 -1.69
C ILE A 199 14.71 -16.63 -1.00
N LEU A 200 14.12 -17.82 -1.04
CA LEU A 200 12.83 -18.11 -0.44
C LEU A 200 12.79 -17.81 1.07
N PRO A 201 13.81 -18.13 1.89
CA PRO A 201 13.80 -17.77 3.31
C PRO A 201 13.69 -16.26 3.53
N LEU A 202 14.36 -15.45 2.70
CA LEU A 202 14.27 -13.99 2.78
C LEU A 202 12.86 -13.50 2.46
N PHE A 203 12.19 -14.08 1.46
CA PHE A 203 10.79 -13.75 1.16
C PHE A 203 9.83 -14.16 2.28
N LEU A 204 10.08 -15.28 2.95
CA LEU A 204 9.25 -15.70 4.09
C LEU A 204 9.41 -14.77 5.28
N VAL A 205 10.65 -14.36 5.59
CA VAL A 205 10.92 -13.37 6.64
C VAL A 205 10.27 -12.02 6.31
N GLU A 206 10.41 -11.56 5.07
CA GLU A 206 9.77 -10.32 4.61
C GLU A 206 8.24 -10.41 4.69
N GLY A 207 7.64 -11.51 4.25
CA GLY A 207 6.20 -11.73 4.33
C GLY A 207 5.68 -11.77 5.77
N PHE A 208 6.40 -12.45 6.67
CA PHE A 208 6.08 -12.46 8.09
C PHE A 208 6.17 -11.06 8.70
N TRP A 209 7.24 -10.33 8.41
CA TRP A 209 7.44 -8.95 8.86
C TRP A 209 6.31 -8.03 8.38
N GLN A 210 5.90 -8.17 7.12
CA GLN A 210 4.76 -7.42 6.58
C GLN A 210 3.44 -7.79 7.28
N GLY A 211 3.19 -9.06 7.56
CA GLY A 211 2.01 -9.50 8.33
C GLY A 211 1.98 -8.89 9.73
N VAL A 212 3.11 -8.87 10.43
CA VAL A 212 3.23 -8.23 11.75
C VAL A 212 2.92 -6.73 11.66
N ASN A 213 3.55 -6.02 10.72
CA ASN A 213 3.40 -4.58 10.58
C ASN A 213 1.98 -4.16 10.14
N TRP A 214 1.41 -4.86 9.17
CA TRP A 214 0.12 -4.48 8.58
C TRP A 214 -1.09 -5.04 9.34
N ILE A 215 -0.96 -6.13 10.10
CA ILE A 215 -2.10 -6.77 10.77
C ILE A 215 -1.91 -6.77 12.29
N ALA A 216 -0.82 -7.36 12.78
CA ALA A 216 -0.65 -7.57 14.23
C ALA A 216 -0.53 -6.24 14.98
N VAL A 217 0.30 -5.30 14.49
CA VAL A 217 0.48 -3.99 15.13
C VAL A 217 -0.85 -3.22 15.23
N PRO A 218 -1.61 -2.98 14.14
CA PRO A 218 -2.91 -2.29 14.25
C PRO A 218 -3.90 -2.99 15.18
N LEU A 219 -4.03 -4.32 15.11
CA LEU A 219 -4.98 -5.06 15.94
C LEU A 219 -4.62 -5.00 17.43
N VAL A 220 -3.34 -5.19 17.77
CA VAL A 220 -2.86 -5.04 19.15
C VAL A 220 -2.99 -3.60 19.60
N THR A 221 -2.73 -2.61 18.74
CA THR A 221 -2.94 -1.21 19.11
C THR A 221 -4.40 -0.92 19.47
N ILE A 222 -5.37 -1.48 18.72
CA ILE A 222 -6.80 -1.26 18.97
C ILE A 222 -7.25 -1.83 20.32
N THR A 223 -6.57 -2.84 20.88
CA THR A 223 -6.89 -3.32 22.25
C THR A 223 -6.57 -2.30 23.34
N PHE A 224 -5.67 -1.34 23.07
CA PHE A 224 -5.26 -0.31 24.02
C PHE A 224 -5.78 1.08 23.66
N ILE A 225 -5.93 1.37 22.36
CA ILE A 225 -6.27 2.69 21.83
C ILE A 225 -7.49 2.58 20.91
N THR A 226 -8.66 2.90 21.47
CA THR A 226 -9.95 2.86 20.76
C THR A 226 -10.45 4.24 20.32
N GLU A 227 -9.82 5.30 20.82
CA GLU A 227 -10.11 6.69 20.46
C GLU A 227 -9.34 7.10 19.21
N GLU A 228 -10.04 7.68 18.24
CA GLU A 228 -9.55 7.97 16.90
C GLU A 228 -8.36 8.94 16.89
N ILE A 229 -8.43 9.99 17.70
CA ILE A 229 -7.34 10.99 17.80
C ILE A 229 -6.08 10.32 18.34
N LYS A 230 -6.21 9.54 19.42
CA LYS A 230 -5.08 8.83 20.03
C LYS A 230 -4.50 7.77 19.08
N PHE A 231 -5.36 7.07 18.36
CA PHE A 231 -4.95 6.08 17.37
C PHE A 231 -4.16 6.74 16.22
N GLY A 232 -4.68 7.86 15.70
CA GLY A 232 -3.99 8.68 14.70
C GLY A 232 -2.64 9.23 15.20
N ALA A 233 -2.60 9.75 16.43
CA ALA A 233 -1.36 10.25 17.04
C ALA A 233 -0.31 9.14 17.17
N PHE A 234 -0.71 7.94 17.61
CA PHE A 234 0.17 6.78 17.71
C PHE A 234 0.77 6.40 16.35
N LEU A 235 -0.06 6.30 15.29
CA LEU A 235 0.40 6.01 13.94
C LEU A 235 1.34 7.11 13.39
N SER A 236 1.05 8.37 13.71
CA SER A 236 1.93 9.51 13.40
C SER A 236 3.30 9.40 14.07
N ILE A 237 3.37 8.99 15.34
CA ILE A 237 4.63 8.75 16.05
C ILE A 237 5.42 7.61 15.39
N ILE A 238 4.76 6.52 15.00
CA ILE A 238 5.41 5.43 14.24
C ILE A 238 5.95 5.94 12.90
N GLY A 239 5.16 6.75 12.19
CA GLY A 239 5.60 7.38 10.93
C GLY A 239 6.85 8.22 11.11
N LEU A 240 6.88 9.08 12.14
CA LEU A 240 8.05 9.90 12.51
C LEU A 240 9.26 9.04 12.86
N ALA A 241 9.09 8.00 13.69
CA ALA A 241 10.15 7.07 14.01
C ALA A 241 10.70 6.39 12.75
N GLY A 242 9.83 6.02 11.80
CA GLY A 242 10.20 5.49 10.50
C GLY A 242 11.02 6.46 9.64
N VAL A 243 10.69 7.76 9.67
CA VAL A 243 11.49 8.81 9.02
C VAL A 243 12.89 8.89 9.63
N PHE A 244 13.00 8.96 10.97
CA PHE A 244 14.30 9.00 11.65
C PHE A 244 15.13 7.74 11.39
N ALA A 245 14.52 6.55 11.50
CA ALA A 245 15.17 5.29 11.21
C ALA A 245 15.69 5.23 9.77
N SER A 246 14.91 5.73 8.80
CA SER A 246 15.33 5.81 7.39
C SER A 246 16.53 6.72 7.20
N LEU A 247 16.53 7.90 7.85
CA LEU A 247 17.66 8.85 7.79
C LEU A 247 18.93 8.25 8.42
N ILE A 248 18.81 7.60 9.58
CA ILE A 248 19.93 6.94 10.26
C ILE A 248 20.48 5.81 9.40
N THR A 249 19.60 4.93 8.89
CA THR A 249 20.01 3.78 8.06
C THR A 249 20.68 4.24 6.77
N SER A 250 20.17 5.29 6.13
CA SER A 250 20.80 5.89 4.94
C SER A 250 22.22 6.39 5.26
N ARG A 251 22.40 7.10 6.37
CA ARG A 251 23.73 7.60 6.79
C ARG A 251 24.71 6.47 7.11
N ILE A 252 24.25 5.42 7.82
CA ILE A 252 25.08 4.25 8.14
C ILE A 252 25.49 3.52 6.86
N SER A 253 24.54 3.28 5.96
CA SER A 253 24.78 2.64 4.67
C SER A 253 25.80 3.41 3.83
N ASP A 254 25.73 4.75 3.79
CA ASP A 254 26.69 5.57 3.07
C ASP A 254 28.09 5.51 3.67
N LYS A 255 28.20 5.46 5.01
CA LYS A 255 29.48 5.33 5.71
C LYS A 255 30.14 3.97 5.48
N MET A 256 29.36 2.89 5.40
CA MET A 256 29.89 1.54 5.31
C MET A 256 30.50 1.18 3.95
N LYS A 257 30.20 1.93 2.87
CA LYS A 257 30.68 1.73 1.48
C LYS A 257 30.52 0.30 0.89
N ASN A 258 30.11 -0.69 1.66
CA ASN A 258 29.84 -2.06 1.26
C ASN A 258 28.47 -2.12 0.59
N ARG A 259 28.44 -1.70 -0.69
CA ARG A 259 27.29 -1.88 -1.58
C ARG A 259 27.55 -3.12 -2.44
N SER A 260 27.51 -4.28 -1.82
CA SER A 260 27.55 -5.60 -2.49
C SER A 260 26.15 -5.97 -3.00
#